data_AF-A0A7S1I2E9-F1
#
_entry.id   AF-A0A7S1I2E9-F1
#
_cell.length_a   1.000
_cell.length_b   1.000
_cell.length_c   1.000
_cell.angle_alpha   90.00
_cell.angle_beta   90.00
_cell.angle_gamma   90.00
#
_symmetry.space_group_name_H-M   'P 1'
#
loop_
_entity.id
_entity.type
_entity.pdbx_description
1 polymer ?
#
loop_
_entity_poly.entity_id
_entity_poly.type
_entity_poly.pdbx_seq_one_letter_code
_entity_poly.pdbx_strand_id
1 'polypeptide(L)'
;YLDIAKDRLYISGTDDYRRRSCQKVLYHLLEILTRSIAPILPHTAEDLWRNVPWKTSSSVFEAGWIQPEPSWSHEDPETDAAMELFRRVRTDVNKCLDA
;
A
#
# COMPACT_ATOMS: atom_id res chain seq x y z
N TYR A 1 -0.24 -4.53 7.36
CA TYR A 1 0.13 -3.11 7.19
C TYR A 1 -1.03 -2.19 7.57
N LEU A 2 -2.20 -2.33 6.93
CA LEU A 2 -3.35 -1.44 7.17
C LEU A 2 -3.76 -1.32 8.63
N ASP A 3 -3.72 -2.43 9.38
CA ASP A 3 -4.10 -2.43 10.79
C ASP A 3 -3.20 -1.51 11.65
N ILE A 4 -1.88 -1.65 11.51
CA ILE A 4 -0.89 -0.78 12.18
C ILE A 4 -0.93 0.65 11.61
N ALA A 5 -1.33 0.82 10.35
CA ALA A 5 -1.43 2.13 9.74
C ALA A 5 -2.57 2.99 10.31
N LYS A 6 -3.61 2.38 10.93
CA LYS A 6 -4.74 3.09 11.52
C LYS A 6 -4.29 4.18 12.50
N ASP A 7 -3.31 3.89 13.35
CA ASP A 7 -2.77 4.84 14.32
C ASP A 7 -2.25 6.13 13.63
N ARG A 8 -1.48 5.96 12.55
CA ARG A 8 -0.95 7.09 11.77
C ARG A 8 -2.05 7.83 11.00
N LEU A 9 -3.09 7.12 10.57
CA LEU A 9 -4.15 7.70 9.75
C LEU A 9 -5.22 8.41 10.58
N TYR A 10 -5.51 7.91 11.78
CA TYR A 10 -6.61 8.36 12.62
C TYR A 10 -6.16 9.31 13.74
N ILE A 11 -4.95 9.12 14.27
CA ILE A 11 -4.46 9.89 15.42
C ILE A 11 -3.57 11.04 14.99
N SER A 12 -2.66 10.82 14.04
CA SER A 12 -1.72 11.87 13.63
C SER A 12 -2.42 13.04 12.92
N GLY A 13 -1.87 14.25 13.12
CA GLY A 13 -2.38 15.48 12.49
C GLY A 13 -2.44 15.38 10.97
N THR A 14 -3.28 16.21 10.35
CA THR A 14 -3.53 16.18 8.89
C THR A 14 -2.25 16.33 8.06
N ASP A 15 -1.37 17.22 8.50
CA ASP A 15 -0.12 17.57 7.82
C ASP A 15 1.11 16.91 8.47
N ASP A 16 0.90 16.00 9.42
CA ASP A 16 1.97 15.27 10.09
C ASP A 16 2.70 14.36 9.08
N TYR A 17 4.03 14.43 9.08
CA TYR A 17 4.89 13.58 8.26
C TYR A 17 4.52 12.09 8.35
N ARG A 18 4.21 11.57 9.55
CA ARG A 18 3.84 10.16 9.75
C ARG A 18 2.59 9.77 8.96
N ARG A 19 1.61 10.68 8.92
CA ARG A 19 0.36 10.49 8.19
C ARG A 19 0.57 10.62 6.68
N ARG A 20 1.25 11.69 6.25
CA ARG A 20 1.51 11.98 4.83
C ARG A 20 2.37 10.90 4.17
N SER A 21 3.40 10.43 4.86
CA SER A 21 4.24 9.31 4.42
C SER A 21 3.41 8.03 4.22
N CYS A 22 2.52 7.70 5.18
CA CYS A 22 1.64 6.54 5.05
C CYS A 22 0.64 6.68 3.88
N GLN A 23 0.01 7.85 3.73
CA GLN A 23 -0.90 8.14 2.62
C GLN A 23 -0.21 8.03 1.25
N LYS A 24 1.06 8.44 1.15
CA LYS A 24 1.84 8.33 -0.08
C LYS A 24 2.08 6.87 -0.48
N VAL A 25 2.41 6.00 0.48
CA VAL A 25 2.53 4.56 0.24
C VAL A 25 1.19 3.96 -0.19
N LEU A 26 0.08 4.32 0.47
CA LEU A 26 -1.25 3.83 0.12
C LEU A 26 -1.71 4.31 -1.26
N TYR A 27 -1.39 5.54 -1.64
CA TYR A 27 -1.62 6.06 -3.00
C TYR A 27 -0.95 5.17 -4.05
N HIS A 28 0.34 4.88 -3.89
CA HIS A 28 1.07 4.02 -4.83
C HIS A 28 0.54 2.60 -4.84
N LEU A 29 0.23 2.05 -3.66
CA LEU A 29 -0.35 0.71 -3.55
C LEU A 29 -1.70 0.62 -4.29
N LEU A 30 -2.58 1.61 -4.14
CA LEU A 30 -3.90 1.61 -4.78
C LEU A 30 -3.77 1.74 -6.30
N GLU A 31 -2.92 2.63 -6.80
CA GLU A 31 -2.60 2.74 -8.23
C GLU A 31 -2.09 1.40 -8.78
N ILE A 32 -1.11 0.79 -8.10
CA ILE A 32 -0.50 -0.50 -8.45
C ILE A 32 -1.52 -1.60 -8.52
N LEU A 33 -2.22 -1.84 -7.43
CA LEU A 33 -3.20 -2.91 -7.38
C LEU A 33 -4.31 -2.71 -8.42
N THR A 34 -4.86 -1.51 -8.55
CA THR A 34 -5.99 -1.25 -9.46
C THR A 34 -5.63 -1.55 -10.92
N ARG A 35 -4.46 -1.10 -11.38
CA ARG A 35 -4.01 -1.35 -12.76
C ARG A 35 -3.54 -2.79 -12.97
N SER A 36 -2.92 -3.41 -11.96
CA SER A 36 -2.51 -4.81 -12.04
C SER A 36 -3.68 -5.80 -12.05
N ILE A 37 -4.79 -5.50 -11.36
CA ILE A 37 -5.98 -6.37 -11.38
C ILE A 37 -6.88 -6.11 -12.60
N ALA A 38 -6.74 -4.98 -13.31
CA ALA A 38 -7.60 -4.62 -14.43
C ALA A 38 -7.75 -5.71 -15.52
N PRO A 39 -6.72 -6.51 -15.87
CA PRO A 39 -6.88 -7.61 -16.83
C PRO A 39 -7.71 -8.80 -16.32
N ILE A 40 -7.88 -8.94 -15.01
CA ILE A 40 -8.55 -10.08 -14.35
C ILE A 40 -9.95 -9.66 -13.87
N LEU A 41 -10.05 -8.49 -13.25
CA LEU A 41 -11.26 -7.92 -12.65
C LEU A 41 -11.55 -6.53 -13.26
N PRO A 42 -11.92 -6.46 -14.55
CA PRO A 42 -12.01 -5.20 -15.29
C PRO A 42 -13.04 -4.24 -14.71
N HIS A 43 -14.22 -4.74 -14.35
CA HIS A 43 -15.30 -3.91 -13.79
C HIS A 43 -14.93 -3.35 -12.41
N THR A 44 -14.38 -4.19 -11.53
CA THR A 44 -13.93 -3.76 -10.20
C THR A 44 -12.78 -2.75 -10.30
N ALA A 45 -11.83 -2.97 -11.21
CA ALA A 45 -10.73 -2.05 -11.43
C ALA A 45 -11.22 -0.69 -11.94
N GLU A 46 -12.18 -0.69 -12.87
CA GLU A 46 -12.78 0.53 -13.41
C GLU A 46 -13.59 1.30 -12.34
N ASP A 47 -14.35 0.58 -11.50
CA ASP A 47 -15.08 1.19 -10.39
C ASP A 47 -14.12 1.80 -9.37
N LEU A 48 -13.04 1.12 -9.01
CA LEU A 48 -11.99 1.66 -8.15
C LEU A 48 -11.37 2.91 -8.78
N TRP A 49 -11.00 2.85 -10.05
CA TRP A 49 -10.34 3.93 -10.80
C TRP A 49 -11.18 5.21 -10.88
N ARG A 50 -12.50 5.09 -10.91
CA ARG A 50 -13.43 6.25 -10.93
C ARG A 50 -13.69 6.86 -9.56
N ASN A 51 -13.42 6.13 -8.48
CA ASN A 51 -13.70 6.56 -7.10
C ASN A 51 -12.46 7.05 -6.34
N VAL A 52 -11.29 7.10 -6.96
CA VAL A 52 -10.10 7.66 -6.31
C VAL A 52 -10.22 9.19 -6.15
N PRO A 53 -9.69 9.77 -5.06
CA PRO A 53 -9.83 11.20 -4.78
C PRO A 53 -8.85 12.10 -5.56
N TRP A 54 -8.07 11.55 -6.49
CA TRP A 54 -7.16 12.29 -7.36
C TRP A 54 -7.60 12.21 -8.83
N LYS A 55 -7.03 13.09 -9.66
CA LYS A 55 -7.33 13.10 -11.10
C LYS A 55 -6.70 11.89 -11.77
N THR A 56 -7.49 11.18 -12.57
CA THR A 56 -7.08 10.03 -13.37
C THR A 56 -7.54 10.19 -14.83
N SER A 57 -7.11 9.27 -15.71
CA SER A 57 -7.68 9.10 -17.05
C SER A 57 -9.13 8.62 -16.98
N SER A 58 -9.85 8.65 -18.11
CA SER A 58 -11.28 8.32 -18.12
C SER A 58 -11.56 6.85 -17.79
N SER A 59 -10.62 5.96 -18.11
CA SER A 59 -10.65 4.55 -17.76
C SER A 59 -9.29 4.05 -17.28
N VAL A 60 -9.28 2.98 -16.48
CA VAL A 60 -8.06 2.29 -16.03
C VAL A 60 -7.25 1.75 -17.20
N PHE A 61 -7.90 1.40 -18.31
CA PHE A 61 -7.25 0.87 -19.50
C PHE A 61 -6.49 1.93 -20.31
N GLU A 62 -6.81 3.21 -20.11
CA GLU A 62 -6.07 4.34 -20.71
C GLU A 62 -4.82 4.71 -19.90
N ALA A 63 -4.74 4.28 -18.64
CA ALA A 63 -3.64 4.64 -17.76
C ALA A 63 -2.31 4.00 -18.20
N GLY A 64 -2.36 2.89 -18.93
CA GLY A 64 -1.20 2.07 -19.32
C GLY A 64 -0.66 1.21 -18.17
N TRP A 65 0.59 0.75 -18.27
CA TRP A 65 1.27 0.05 -17.17
C TRP A 65 2.06 0.99 -16.25
N ILE A 66 2.21 0.62 -14.99
CA ILE A 66 2.89 1.46 -14.00
C ILE A 66 4.39 1.40 -14.20
N GLN A 67 5.00 2.57 -14.04
CA GLN A 67 6.44 2.74 -13.99
C GLN A 67 6.84 2.88 -12.52
N PRO A 68 7.30 1.80 -11.86
CA PRO A 68 7.79 1.90 -10.49
C PRO A 68 9.03 2.80 -10.45
N GLU A 69 9.21 3.53 -9.35
CA GLU A 69 10.43 4.29 -9.14
C GLU A 69 11.61 3.30 -9.05
N PRO A 70 12.71 3.49 -9.82
CA PRO A 70 13.85 2.57 -9.80
C PRO A 70 14.45 2.36 -8.41
N SER A 71 14.31 3.36 -7.51
CA SER A 71 14.80 3.26 -6.14
C SER A 71 13.98 2.31 -5.25
N TRP A 72 12.81 1.84 -5.69
CA TRP A 72 11.99 0.89 -4.92
C TRP A 72 12.49 -0.55 -5.01
N SER A 73 13.22 -0.91 -6.08
CA SER A 73 13.70 -2.27 -6.30
C SER A 73 15.08 -2.51 -5.68
N HIS A 74 15.30 -2.04 -4.45
CA HIS A 74 16.52 -2.34 -3.73
C HIS A 74 16.33 -3.62 -2.92
N GLU A 75 16.86 -4.73 -3.43
CA GLU A 75 17.07 -5.93 -2.62
C GLU A 75 18.14 -5.60 -1.58
N ASP A 76 17.70 -5.38 -0.34
CA ASP A 76 18.57 -5.24 0.81
C ASP A 76 18.40 -6.47 1.71
N PRO A 77 19.31 -7.47 1.62
CA PRO A 77 19.22 -8.68 2.41
C PRO A 77 19.16 -8.42 3.92
N GLU A 78 19.75 -7.33 4.40
CA GLU A 78 19.71 -6.97 5.82
C GLU A 78 18.30 -6.53 6.24
N THR A 79 17.68 -5.61 5.48
CA THR A 79 16.30 -5.19 5.71
C THR A 79 15.32 -6.36 5.57
N ASP A 80 15.51 -7.23 4.58
CA ASP A 80 14.64 -8.40 4.38
C ASP A 80 14.73 -9.38 5.55
N ALA A 81 15.95 -9.69 6.02
CA ALA A 81 16.16 -10.53 7.19
C ALA A 81 15.55 -9.91 8.47
N ALA A 82 15.72 -8.61 8.66
CA ALA A 82 15.14 -7.88 9.79
C ALA A 82 13.59 -7.89 9.75
N MET A 83 13.00 -7.67 8.58
CA MET A 83 11.55 -7.71 8.39
C MET A 83 10.98 -9.11 8.64
N GLU A 84 11.69 -10.16 8.25
CA GLU A 84 11.26 -11.53 8.50
C GLU A 84 11.33 -11.91 9.97
N LEU A 85 12.41 -11.53 10.66
CA LEU A 85 12.50 -11.64 12.12
C LEU A 85 11.35 -10.90 12.80
N PHE A 86 11.06 -9.67 12.39
CA PHE A 86 9.96 -8.87 12.95
C PHE A 86 8.59 -9.55 12.78
N ARG A 87 8.30 -10.11 11.59
CA ARG A 87 7.05 -10.83 11.33
C ARG A 87 6.92 -12.09 12.20
N ARG A 88 8.02 -12.83 12.39
CA ARG A 88 8.06 -14.01 13.25
C ARG A 88 7.76 -13.64 14.70
N VAL A 89 8.51 -12.68 15.27
CA VAL A 89 8.32 -12.22 16.66
C VAL A 89 6.90 -11.72 16.88
N ARG A 90 6.36 -10.92 15.96
CA ARG A 90 4.96 -10.45 16.05
C ARG A 90 3.97 -11.61 16.10
N THR A 91 4.19 -12.65 15.29
CA THR A 91 3.33 -13.85 15.28
C THR A 91 3.35 -14.56 16.62
N ASP A 92 4.52 -14.72 17.23
CA ASP A 92 4.65 -15.39 18.52
C ASP A 92 4.07 -14.57 19.67
N VAL A 93 4.27 -13.25 19.66
CA VAL A 93 3.66 -12.35 20.65
C VAL A 93 2.13 -12.38 20.54
N ASN A 94 1.56 -12.36 19.34
CA ASN A 94 0.11 -12.41 19.16
C ASN A 94 -0.49 -13.71 19.73
N LYS A 95 0.17 -14.86 19.58
CA LYS A 95 -0.28 -16.12 20.20
C LYS A 95 -0.38 -16.03 21.72
N CYS A 96 0.52 -15.28 22.37
CA CYS A 96 0.49 -15.07 23.82
C CYS A 96 -0.58 -14.06 24.26
N LEU A 97 -0.96 -13.12 23.39
CA LEU A 97 -2.01 -12.13 23.68
C LEU A 97 -3.42 -12.69 23.49
N ASP A 98 -3.57 -13.68 22.61
CA ASP A 98 -4.84 -14.37 22.34
C ASP A 98 -5.15 -15.50 23.35
N ALA A 99 -4.24 -15.78 24.28
CA ALA A 99 -4.36 -16.80 25.34
C ALA A 99 -4.84 -16.18 26.66
#